data_AF-A0AAJ2NT69-F1
#
_entry.id   AF-A0AAJ2NT69-F1
#
_cell.length_a   1.000
_cell.length_b   1.000
_cell.length_c   1.000
_cell.angle_alpha   90.00
_cell.angle_beta   90.00
_cell.angle_gamma   90.00
#
_symmetry.space_group_name_H-M   'P 1'
#
loop_
_entity.id
_entity.type
_entity.pdbx_description
1 polymer ?
#
loop_
_entity_poly.entity_id
_entity_poly.type
_entity_poly.pdbx_seq_one_letter_code
_entity_poly.pdbx_strand_id
1 'polypeptide(L)'
;VTTAADLKKIAEVAEKYQVPLVKLTGGQRIGLFGVKKEDLPNIWEDLDMPSGYAYGKTLRTVKTCVGAQFCRYGTQDSMALGIE
;
A
#
# COMPACT_ATOMS: atom_id res chain seq x y z
N VAL A 1 -4.81 -1.87 5.97
CA VAL A 1 -6.15 -1.32 5.66
C VAL A 1 -5.97 -0.01 4.89
N THR A 2 -6.93 0.37 4.06
CA THR A 2 -6.85 1.55 3.18
C THR A 2 -8.23 2.16 3.06
N THR A 3 -8.33 3.47 3.11
CA THR A 3 -9.60 4.20 2.96
C THR A 3 -9.85 4.58 1.50
N ALA A 4 -11.09 4.95 1.16
CA ALA A 4 -11.38 5.49 -0.17
C ALA A 4 -10.63 6.80 -0.46
N ALA A 5 -10.33 7.60 0.58
CA ALA A 5 -9.54 8.82 0.44
C ALA A 5 -8.08 8.50 0.08
N ASP A 6 -7.48 7.48 0.73
CA ASP A 6 -6.11 7.05 0.41
C ASP A 6 -6.01 6.57 -1.04
N LEU A 7 -6.98 5.80 -1.53
CA LEU A 7 -7.00 5.33 -2.91
C LEU A 7 -7.09 6.48 -3.92
N LYS A 8 -7.91 7.51 -3.62
CA LYS A 8 -7.98 8.72 -4.46
C LYS A 8 -6.65 9.46 -4.48
N LYS A 9 -6.05 9.68 -3.32
CA LYS A 9 -4.75 10.35 -3.20
C LYS A 9 -3.66 9.60 -3.99
N ILE A 10 -3.62 8.27 -3.89
CA ILE A 10 -2.69 7.45 -4.67
C ILE A 10 -2.95 7.60 -6.18
N ALA A 11 -4.21 7.63 -6.60
CA ALA A 11 -4.57 7.81 -8.01
C ALA A 11 -4.17 9.20 -8.54
N GLU A 12 -4.46 10.26 -7.79
CA GLU A 12 -4.10 11.65 -8.15
C GLU A 12 -2.59 11.82 -8.30
N VAL A 13 -1.80 11.25 -7.36
CA VAL A 13 -0.34 11.25 -7.46
C VAL A 13 0.12 10.43 -8.66
N ALA A 14 -0.47 9.25 -8.89
CA ALA A 14 -0.08 8.41 -10.02
C ALA A 14 -0.30 9.12 -11.37
N GLU A 15 -1.40 9.87 -11.50
CA GLU A 15 -1.67 10.70 -12.68
C GLU A 15 -0.72 11.90 -12.79
N LYS A 16 -0.50 12.63 -11.69
CA LYS A 16 0.38 13.82 -11.63
C LYS A 16 1.79 13.52 -12.15
N TYR A 17 2.35 12.37 -11.77
CA TYR A 17 3.71 11.96 -12.15
C TYR A 17 3.73 10.99 -13.35
N GLN A 18 2.60 10.81 -14.04
CA GLN A 18 2.47 9.93 -15.20
C GLN A 18 3.06 8.53 -14.96
N VAL A 19 2.74 7.94 -13.80
CA VAL A 19 3.26 6.63 -13.38
C VAL A 19 2.92 5.59 -14.45
N PRO A 20 3.92 4.94 -15.08
CA PRO A 20 3.65 4.00 -16.18
C PRO A 20 2.86 2.76 -15.78
N LEU A 21 3.02 2.29 -14.54
CA LEU A 21 2.35 1.08 -14.05
C LEU A 21 1.97 1.22 -12.57
N VAL A 22 0.67 1.08 -12.30
CA VAL A 22 0.12 0.87 -10.96
C VAL A 22 -0.28 -0.59 -10.83
N LYS A 23 0.31 -1.31 -9.87
CA LYS A 23 0.08 -2.77 -9.71
C LYS A 23 -0.17 -3.16 -8.26
N LEU A 24 -1.23 -3.95 -8.06
CA LEU A 24 -1.41 -4.71 -6.83
C LEU A 24 -0.38 -5.84 -6.79
N THR A 25 0.49 -5.79 -5.78
CA THR A 25 1.56 -6.76 -5.61
C THR A 25 1.04 -8.01 -4.92
N GLY A 26 1.79 -9.11 -5.05
CA GLY A 26 1.52 -10.32 -4.28
C GLY A 26 1.44 -10.04 -2.78
N GLY A 27 2.10 -9.00 -2.27
CA GLY A 27 2.11 -8.58 -0.87
C GLY A 27 0.89 -7.78 -0.38
N GLN A 28 -0.24 -7.76 -1.09
CA GLN A 28 -1.39 -6.89 -0.78
C GLN A 28 -0.98 -5.40 -0.64
N ARG A 29 -0.05 -4.94 -1.49
CA ARG A 29 0.36 -3.53 -1.60
C ARG A 29 0.05 -2.97 -2.97
N ILE A 30 -0.13 -1.65 -3.05
CA ILE A 30 -0.18 -0.90 -4.30
C ILE A 30 1.24 -0.42 -4.61
N GLY A 31 1.80 -0.83 -5.76
CA GLY A 31 3.11 -0.38 -6.23
C GLY A 31 2.99 0.56 -7.42
N LEU A 32 3.75 1.65 -7.38
CA LEU A 32 3.93 2.61 -8.46
C LEU A 32 5.30 2.33 -9.12
N PHE A 33 5.30 1.88 -10.37
CA PHE A 33 6.51 1.40 -11.06
C PHE A 33 6.81 2.25 -12.30
N GLY A 34 8.10 2.42 -12.59
CA GLY A 34 8.58 3.15 -13.77
C GLY A 34 8.72 4.66 -13.57
N VAL A 35 8.65 5.14 -12.33
CA VAL A 35 8.87 6.56 -12.00
C VAL A 35 10.34 6.94 -12.11
N LYS A 36 10.61 8.19 -12.52
CA LYS A 36 11.98 8.71 -12.57
C LYS A 36 12.51 8.91 -11.16
N LYS A 37 13.81 8.66 -10.97
CA LYS A 37 14.46 8.77 -9.65
C LYS A 37 14.35 10.18 -9.06
N GLU A 38 14.42 11.21 -9.91
CA GLU A 38 14.32 12.62 -9.54
C GLU A 38 12.94 13.02 -9.01
N ASP A 39 11.88 12.32 -9.41
CA ASP A 39 10.51 12.59 -8.97
C ASP A 39 10.18 11.90 -7.64
N LEU A 40 11.00 10.94 -7.18
CA LEU A 40 10.73 10.16 -5.97
C LEU A 40 10.51 11.01 -4.71
N PRO A 41 11.33 12.04 -4.42
CA PRO A 41 11.11 12.90 -3.25
C PRO A 41 9.76 13.61 -3.30
N ASN A 42 9.37 14.15 -4.46
CA ASN A 42 8.11 14.87 -4.64
C ASN A 42 6.91 13.92 -4.54
N ILE A 43 7.03 12.70 -5.08
CA ILE A 43 6.01 11.65 -4.94
C ILE A 43 5.81 11.28 -3.47
N TRP A 44 6.89 11.14 -2.69
CA TRP A 44 6.78 10.81 -1.26
C TRP A 44 6.14 11.94 -0.46
N GLU A 45 6.52 13.20 -0.74
CA GLU A 45 5.93 14.37 -0.11
C GLU A 45 4.44 14.49 -0.43
N ASP A 46 4.06 14.34 -1.70
CA ASP A 46 2.65 14.39 -2.10
C ASP A 46 1.84 13.24 -1.50
N LEU A 47 2.38 12.02 -1.45
CA LEU A 47 1.70 10.88 -0.85
C LEU A 47 1.53 11.06 0.65
N ASP A 48 2.51 11.63 1.36
CA ASP A 48 2.53 11.77 2.82
C ASP A 48 1.98 10.51 3.54
N MET A 49 2.47 9.35 3.09
CA MET A 49 2.03 8.03 3.54
C MET A 49 3.26 7.20 3.93
N PRO A 50 3.14 6.28 4.91
CA PRO A 50 4.21 5.34 5.22
C PRO A 50 4.57 4.48 4.00
N SER A 51 5.79 4.63 3.49
CA SER A 51 6.31 3.78 2.41
C SER A 51 6.83 2.44 2.96
N GLY A 52 6.72 1.38 2.15
CA GLY A 52 7.33 0.10 2.49
C GLY A 52 8.86 0.15 2.39
N TYR A 53 9.56 -0.53 3.30
CA TYR A 53 11.02 -0.64 3.26
C TYR A 53 11.50 -1.33 1.98
N ALA A 54 12.10 -0.57 1.06
CA ALA A 54 12.64 -1.09 -0.19
C ALA A 54 13.87 -1.99 0.04
N TYR A 55 14.76 -1.59 0.96
CA TYR A 55 16.04 -2.23 1.24
C TYR A 55 16.18 -2.59 2.72
N GLY A 56 16.81 -3.74 3.02
CA GLY A 56 17.10 -4.19 4.39
C GLY A 56 16.54 -5.57 4.75
N LYS A 57 17.13 -6.19 5.77
CA LYS A 57 16.63 -7.43 6.39
C LYS A 57 15.51 -7.08 7.37
N THR A 58 14.31 -6.93 6.85
CA THR A 58 13.13 -6.54 7.62
C THR A 58 11.92 -7.37 7.23
N LEU A 59 10.89 -7.37 8.08
CA LEU A 59 9.57 -7.92 7.78
C LEU A 59 9.04 -7.28 6.50
N ARG A 60 8.94 -8.09 5.44
CA ARG A 60 8.62 -7.57 4.11
C ARG A 60 7.14 -7.37 3.93
N THR A 61 6.27 -8.25 4.43
CA THR A 61 4.82 -8.16 4.24
C THR A 61 4.10 -8.97 5.31
N VAL A 62 3.04 -8.40 5.88
CA VAL A 62 2.02 -9.16 6.62
C VAL A 62 0.75 -9.16 5.79
N LYS A 63 0.17 -10.33 5.58
CA LYS A 63 -1.08 -10.52 4.83
C LYS A 63 -2.10 -11.13 5.73
N THR A 64 -3.32 -10.61 5.63
CA THR A 64 -4.43 -11.05 6.44
C THR A 64 -5.63 -11.29 5.54
N CYS A 65 -6.47 -12.26 5.89
CA CYS A 65 -7.83 -12.28 5.37
C CYS A 65 -8.66 -11.19 6.06
N VAL A 66 -9.93 -11.08 5.69
CA VAL A 66 -10.87 -10.10 6.26
C VAL A 66 -11.33 -10.42 7.70
N GLY A 67 -10.89 -11.56 8.26
CA GLY A 67 -11.14 -11.94 9.65
C GLY A 67 -12.61 -12.16 10.01
N ALA A 68 -12.88 -12.26 11.31
CA ALA A 68 -14.24 -12.39 11.86
C ALA A 68 -15.14 -11.17 11.58
N GLN A 69 -14.56 -10.03 11.19
CA GLN A 69 -15.33 -8.83 10.87
C GLN A 69 -16.19 -8.98 9.62
N PHE A 70 -15.70 -9.69 8.60
CA PHE A 70 -16.39 -9.81 7.31
C PHE A 70 -16.48 -11.25 6.78
N CYS A 71 -15.79 -12.22 7.39
CA CYS A 71 -15.90 -13.62 7.02
C CYS A 71 -16.82 -14.36 8.01
N ARG A 72 -17.86 -15.02 7.49
CA ARG A 72 -18.76 -15.89 8.27
C ARG A 72 -18.01 -17.00 9.04
N TYR A 73 -16.86 -17.43 8.53
CA TYR A 73 -16.01 -18.46 9.13
C TYR A 73 -14.79 -17.89 9.89
N GLY A 74 -14.68 -16.56 9.99
CA GLY A 74 -13.59 -15.94 10.73
C GLY A 74 -13.76 -16.16 12.23
N THR A 75 -12.70 -16.62 12.90
CA THR A 75 -12.72 -16.91 14.34
C THR A 75 -12.14 -15.78 15.18
N GLN A 76 -11.29 -14.93 14.58
CA GLN A 76 -10.59 -13.83 15.25
C GLN A 76 -10.44 -12.63 14.30
N ASP A 77 -10.05 -11.47 14.84
CA ASP A 77 -9.73 -10.29 14.06
C ASP A 77 -8.31 -10.39 13.48
N SER A 78 -8.21 -10.97 12.28
CA SER A 78 -6.93 -11.10 11.60
C SER A 78 -6.38 -9.76 11.10
N MET A 79 -7.23 -8.76 10.82
CA MET A 79 -6.77 -7.49 10.27
C MET A 79 -6.12 -6.63 11.33
N ALA A 80 -6.70 -6.56 12.54
CA ALA A 80 -6.09 -5.88 13.68
C ALA A 80 -4.74 -6.50 14.03
N LEU A 81 -4.70 -7.83 14.17
CA LEU A 81 -3.47 -8.58 14.49
C LEU A 81 -2.35 -8.36 13.45
N GLY A 82 -2.68 -8.13 12.18
CA GLY A 82 -1.67 -7.88 11.14
C GLY A 82 -1.15 -6.44 11.10
N ILE A 83 -1.78 -5.51 11.82
CA ILE A 83 -1.38 -4.10 11.92
C ILE A 83 -0.56 -3.86 13.19
N GLU A 84 -0.91 -4.55 14.29
CA GLU A 84 -0.16 -4.57 15.56
C GLU A 84 1.26 -5.15 15.41
#